data_AF-A0A7C1UMP6-F1
#
_entry.id   AF-A0A7C1UMP6-F1
#
_cell.length_a   1.000
_cell.length_b   1.000
_cell.length_c   1.000
_cell.angle_alpha   90.00
_cell.angle_beta   90.00
_cell.angle_gamma   90.00
#
_symmetry.space_group_name_H-M   'P 1'
#
loop_
_entity.id
_entity.type
_entity.pdbx_description
1 polymer ?
#
loop_
_entity_poly.entity_id
_entity_poly.type
_entity_poly.pdbx_seq_one_letter_code
_entity_poly.pdbx_strand_id
1 'polypeptide(L)'
;MTDTASKLTLGPVLFKWSPEDLRDFYFRIADEADVDSVCIGEVVCSKRTSFFQPYLAEAIERLRKGGKEVVLSTLALIPSESDEDRVRDEVAAVADGV
;
A
#
# COMPACT_ATOMS: atom_id res chain seq x y z
N MET A 1 11.27 30.49 -6.55
CA MET A 1 10.59 29.89 -7.70
C MET A 1 10.06 28.55 -7.21
N THR A 2 8.81 28.53 -6.74
CA THR A 2 8.17 27.30 -6.27
C THR A 2 8.05 26.38 -7.48
N ASP A 3 8.84 25.32 -7.47
CA ASP A 3 8.81 24.30 -8.51
C ASP A 3 7.50 23.53 -8.35
N THR A 4 6.52 23.84 -9.20
CA THR A 4 5.28 23.06 -9.30
C THR A 4 5.57 21.82 -10.15
N ALA A 5 6.55 21.01 -9.72
CA ALA A 5 6.83 19.73 -10.35
C ALA A 5 5.59 18.84 -10.21
N SER A 6 5.14 18.27 -11.33
CA SER A 6 3.98 17.37 -11.35
C SER A 6 4.34 16.11 -10.55
N LYS A 7 3.52 15.75 -9.57
CA LYS A 7 3.70 14.51 -8.81
C LYS A 7 3.13 13.31 -9.56
N LEU A 8 3.87 12.21 -9.59
CA LEU A 8 3.45 10.92 -10.11
C LEU A 8 3.16 9.95 -8.96
N THR A 9 1.92 9.46 -8.92
CA THR A 9 1.46 8.48 -7.93
C THR A 9 1.25 7.12 -8.58
N LEU A 10 1.83 6.08 -7.99
CA LEU A 10 1.53 4.69 -8.31
C LEU A 10 0.33 4.21 -7.49
N GLY A 11 -0.75 3.82 -8.19
CA GLY A 11 -1.93 3.23 -7.55
C GLY A 11 -1.71 1.81 -7.01
N PRO A 12 -2.67 1.29 -6.22
CA PRO A 12 -2.58 -0.05 -5.63
C PRO A 12 -2.78 -1.16 -6.67
N VAL A 13 -2.27 -2.36 -6.39
CA VAL A 13 -2.38 -3.51 -7.29
C VAL A 13 -3.80 -4.09 -7.28
N LEU A 14 -4.51 -3.92 -8.39
CA LEU A 14 -5.91 -4.35 -8.53
C LEU A 14 -6.07 -5.85 -8.84
N PHE A 15 -5.02 -6.52 -9.32
CA PHE A 15 -5.07 -7.93 -9.71
C PHE A 15 -4.57 -8.85 -8.60
N LYS A 16 -5.05 -10.10 -8.61
CA LYS A 16 -4.57 -11.13 -7.67
C LYS A 16 -3.21 -11.66 -8.15
N TRP A 17 -2.14 -11.22 -7.51
CA TRP A 17 -0.79 -11.75 -7.71
C TRP A 17 -0.43 -12.73 -6.59
N SER A 18 0.62 -13.52 -6.78
CA SER A 18 1.21 -14.22 -5.64
C SER A 18 1.78 -13.20 -4.64
N PRO A 19 1.81 -13.50 -3.34
CA PRO A 19 2.39 -12.61 -2.34
C PRO A 19 3.84 -12.24 -2.61
N GLU A 20 4.62 -13.20 -3.13
CA GLU A 20 6.02 -13.03 -3.45
C GLU A 20 6.21 -12.11 -4.67
N ASP A 21 5.41 -12.28 -5.72
CA ASP A 21 5.44 -11.37 -6.89
C ASP A 21 5.04 -9.95 -6.48
N LEU A 22 4.05 -9.79 -5.61
CA LEU A 22 3.60 -8.49 -5.13
C LEU A 22 4.66 -7.83 -4.24
N ARG A 23 5.32 -8.60 -3.37
CA ARG A 23 6.47 -8.13 -2.58
C ARG A 23 7.59 -7.64 -3.49
N ASP A 24 8.02 -8.48 -4.43
CA ASP A 24 9.15 -8.18 -5.31
C ASP A 24 8.84 -7.00 -6.23
N PHE A 25 7.57 -6.83 -6.62
CA PHE A 25 7.11 -5.64 -7.29
C PHE A 25 7.34 -4.37 -6.45
N TYR A 26 6.85 -4.32 -5.22
CA TYR A 26 7.07 -3.14 -4.37
C TYR A 26 8.55 -2.89 -4.05
N PHE A 27 9.37 -3.94 -3.97
CA PHE A 27 10.81 -3.77 -3.81
C PHE A 27 11.45 -3.09 -5.02
N ARG A 28 11.10 -3.53 -6.22
CA ARG A 28 11.56 -2.87 -7.45
C ARG A 28 11.04 -1.45 -7.58
N ILE A 29 9.80 -1.18 -7.16
CA ILE A 29 9.26 0.19 -7.12
C ILE A 29 10.06 1.08 -6.15
N ALA A 30 10.42 0.55 -4.98
CA ALA A 30 11.24 1.28 -4.02
C ALA A 30 12.64 1.62 -4.56
N ASP A 31 13.25 0.69 -5.29
CA ASP A 31 14.65 0.78 -5.70
C ASP A 31 14.85 1.46 -7.08
N GLU A 32 13.91 1.31 -8.01
CA GLU A 32 14.12 1.62 -9.43
C GLU A 32 13.15 2.67 -10.00
N ALA A 33 11.93 2.81 -9.44
CA ALA A 33 10.87 3.58 -10.08
C ALA A 33 10.93 5.09 -9.78
N ASP A 34 10.76 5.91 -10.81
CA ASP A 34 10.67 7.37 -10.70
C ASP A 34 9.21 7.82 -10.43
N VAL A 35 8.73 7.46 -9.23
CA VAL A 35 7.41 7.86 -8.69
C VAL A 35 7.61 8.58 -7.36
N ASP A 36 6.72 9.55 -7.06
CA ASP A 36 6.77 10.31 -5.81
C ASP A 36 6.06 9.58 -4.68
N SER A 37 4.88 9.02 -4.96
CA SER A 37 4.06 8.34 -3.98
C SER A 37 3.53 6.99 -4.44
N VAL A 38 3.32 6.08 -3.49
CA VAL A 38 2.89 4.71 -3.74
C VAL A 38 1.75 4.35 -2.81
N CYS A 39 0.62 3.99 -3.40
CA CYS A 39 -0.52 3.42 -2.71
C CYS A 39 -0.30 1.92 -2.48
N ILE A 40 -0.14 1.50 -1.22
CA ILE A 40 0.07 0.10 -0.82
C ILE A 40 -1.01 -0.34 0.17
N GLY A 41 -1.46 -1.58 0.04
CA GLY A 41 -2.55 -2.15 0.84
C GLY A 41 -3.48 -2.99 -0.03
N GLU A 42 -4.69 -3.25 0.45
CA GLU A 42 -5.69 -4.07 -0.25
C GLU A 42 -6.99 -3.28 -0.46
N VAL A 43 -7.34 -3.03 -1.71
CA VAL A 43 -8.51 -2.20 -2.09
C VAL A 43 -9.68 -2.99 -2.67
N VAL A 44 -9.48 -4.27 -3.03
CA VAL A 44 -10.42 -5.06 -3.82
C VAL A 44 -11.24 -6.00 -2.95
N CYS A 45 -10.59 -6.87 -2.17
CA CYS A 45 -11.29 -7.88 -1.38
C CYS A 45 -10.50 -8.29 -0.16
N SER A 46 -11.16 -8.30 1.01
CA SER A 46 -10.54 -8.63 2.30
C SER A 46 -9.86 -9.99 2.34
N LYS A 47 -10.37 -10.96 1.59
CA LYS A 47 -9.81 -12.31 1.48
C LYS A 47 -8.39 -12.33 0.92
N ARG A 48 -7.94 -11.27 0.24
CA ARG A 48 -6.58 -11.15 -0.30
C ARG A 48 -5.57 -10.64 0.73
N THR A 49 -6.02 -9.83 1.68
CA THR A 49 -5.17 -9.13 2.65
C THR A 49 -4.23 -10.07 3.38
N SER A 50 -4.75 -11.20 3.90
CA SER A 50 -3.96 -12.16 4.69
C SER A 50 -2.76 -12.74 3.94
N PHE A 51 -2.78 -12.78 2.61
CA PHE A 51 -1.67 -13.29 1.84
C PHE A 51 -0.49 -12.31 1.76
N PHE A 52 -0.76 -11.01 1.72
CA PHE A 52 0.29 -9.99 1.62
C PHE A 52 0.71 -9.39 2.97
N GLN A 53 -0.11 -9.51 4.01
CA GLN A 53 0.17 -9.04 5.37
C GLN A 53 1.59 -9.35 5.88
N PRO A 54 2.17 -10.56 5.67
CA PRO A 54 3.53 -10.86 6.12
C PRO A 54 4.63 -9.97 5.51
N TYR A 55 4.39 -9.41 4.32
CA TYR A 55 5.36 -8.60 3.58
C TYR A 55 5.09 -7.09 3.66
N LEU A 56 3.92 -6.70 4.15
CA LEU A 56 3.45 -5.31 4.11
C LEU A 56 4.42 -4.36 4.84
N ALA A 57 4.82 -4.69 6.06
CA ALA A 57 5.72 -3.85 6.86
C ALA A 57 7.10 -3.70 6.19
N GLU A 58 7.66 -4.78 5.65
CA GLU A 58 8.95 -4.75 4.94
C GLU A 58 8.87 -3.90 3.67
N ALA A 59 7.79 -4.04 2.90
CA ALA A 59 7.56 -3.25 1.69
C ALA A 59 7.41 -1.75 2.01
N ILE A 60 6.63 -1.39 3.04
CA ILE A 60 6.47 0.01 3.49
C ILE A 60 7.82 0.61 3.88
N GLU A 61 8.59 -0.10 4.71
CA GLU A 61 9.88 0.37 5.19
C GLU A 61 10.86 0.58 4.02
N ARG A 62 10.88 -0.34 3.05
CA ARG A 62 11.73 -0.21 1.87
C ARG A 62 11.30 0.95 0.98
N LEU A 63 10.00 1.13 0.74
CA LEU A 63 9.46 2.27 -0.01
C LEU A 63 9.83 3.61 0.64
N ARG A 64 9.68 3.72 1.96
CA ARG A 64 10.10 4.90 2.73
C ARG A 64 11.61 5.17 2.57
N LYS A 65 12.45 4.13 2.66
CA LYS A 65 13.91 4.23 2.40
C LYS A 65 14.25 4.65 0.97
N GLY A 66 13.45 4.24 -0.01
CA GLY A 66 13.53 4.67 -1.40
C GLY A 66 13.04 6.11 -1.66
N GLY A 67 12.70 6.85 -0.60
CA GLY A 67 12.23 8.24 -0.68
C GLY A 67 10.78 8.37 -1.16
N LYS A 68 10.00 7.28 -1.13
CA LYS A 68 8.61 7.29 -1.59
C LYS A 68 7.68 7.74 -0.47
N GLU A 69 6.74 8.61 -0.80
CA GLU A 69 5.58 8.89 0.05
C GLU A 69 4.66 7.66 0.02
N VAL A 70 4.52 6.98 1.16
CA VAL A 70 3.69 5.77 1.26
C VAL A 70 2.27 6.14 1.69
N VAL A 71 1.29 5.77 0.86
CA VAL A 71 -0.14 5.95 1.13
C VAL A 71 -0.76 4.59 1.42
N LEU A 72 -1.26 4.38 2.64
CA LEU A 72 -1.91 3.13 2.99
C LEU A 72 -3.35 3.09 2.46
N SER A 73 -3.66 2.03 1.75
CA SER A 73 -4.94 1.84 1.06
C SER A 73 -5.76 0.74 1.71
N THR A 74 -7.01 1.06 2.05
CA THR A 74 -7.99 0.14 2.63
C THR A 74 -9.01 -0.29 1.57
N LEU A 75 -9.97 -1.14 1.95
CA LEU A 75 -11.02 -1.61 1.03
C LEU A 75 -11.82 -0.44 0.43
N ALA A 76 -11.91 -0.40 -0.90
CA ALA A 76 -12.71 0.60 -1.60
C ALA A 76 -14.22 0.33 -1.50
N LEU A 77 -14.60 -0.95 -1.37
CA LEU A 77 -15.97 -1.39 -1.12
C LEU A 77 -15.99 -2.22 0.15
N ILE A 78 -16.93 -1.91 1.05
CA ILE A 78 -17.09 -2.59 2.34
C ILE A 78 -18.38 -3.41 2.28
N PRO A 79 -18.30 -4.74 2.02
CA PRO A 79 -19.49 -5.55 1.80
C PRO A 79 -20.08 -6.15 3.08
N SER A 80 -19.40 -6.02 4.23
CA SER A 80 -19.87 -6.58 5.51
C SER A 80 -19.41 -5.75 6.71
N GLU A 81 -20.09 -5.92 7.85
CA GLU A 81 -19.70 -5.30 9.14
C GLU A 81 -18.29 -5.73 9.56
N SER A 82 -17.94 -7.01 9.35
CA SER A 82 -16.58 -7.48 9.64
C SER A 82 -15.51 -6.82 8.78
N ASP A 83 -15.84 -6.45 7.53
CA ASP A 83 -14.91 -5.69 6.69
C ASP A 83 -14.81 -4.23 7.15
N GLU A 84 -15.90 -3.67 7.69
CA GLU A 84 -15.92 -2.31 8.27
C GLU A 84 -15.03 -2.22 9.51
N ASP A 85 -15.19 -3.16 10.46
CA ASP A 85 -14.38 -3.24 11.67
C ASP A 85 -12.89 -3.32 11.32
N ARG A 86 -12.56 -4.16 10.33
CA ARG A 86 -11.18 -4.31 9.87
C ARG A 86 -10.61 -3.02 9.27
N VAL A 87 -11.39 -2.28 8.48
CA VAL A 87 -10.95 -0.98 7.96
C VAL A 87 -10.74 0.03 9.09
N ARG A 88 -11.58 0.03 10.13
CA ARG A 88 -11.38 0.88 11.32
C ARG A 88 -10.08 0.53 12.04
N ASP A 89 -9.81 -0.76 12.23
CA ASP A 89 -8.57 -1.24 12.86
C ASP A 89 -7.34 -0.86 12.06
N GLU A 90 -7.38 -1.02 10.73
CA GLU A 90 -6.31 -0.60 9.82
C GLU A 90 -6.04 0.90 9.94
N VAL A 91 -7.09 1.74 9.93
CA VAL A 91 -6.93 3.21 10.07
C VAL A 91 -6.40 3.61 11.44
N ALA A 92 -6.85 2.95 12.52
CA ALA A 92 -6.35 3.20 13.87
C ALA A 92 -4.85 2.87 13.99
N ALA A 93 -4.41 1.73 13.44
CA ALA A 93 -3.01 1.32 13.47
C ALA A 93 -2.07 2.33 12.78
N VAL A 94 -2.52 2.97 11.69
CA VAL A 94 -1.75 4.02 11.00
C VAL A 94 -1.65 5.29 11.84
N ALA A 95 -2.72 5.68 12.54
CA ALA A 95 -2.69 6.82 13.44
C ALA A 95 -1.67 6.65 14.58
N ASP A 96 -1.42 5.39 14.98
CA ASP A 96 -0.48 5.01 16.03
C ASP A 96 0.97 4.82 15.53
N GLY A 97 1.26 5.09 14.25
CA GLY A 97 2.62 5.19 13.72
C GLY A 97 3.19 3.91 13.08
N VAL A 98 2.32 3.03 12.58
CA VAL A 98 2.69 1.92 11.67
C VAL A 98 2.81 2.44 10.23
#